data_AF-A0A535QRF3-F1
#
_entry.id   AF-A0A535QRF3-F1
#
_cell.length_a   1.000
_cell.length_b   1.000
_cell.length_c   1.000
_cell.angle_alpha   90.00
_cell.angle_beta   90.00
_cell.angle_gamma   90.00
#
_symmetry.space_group_name_H-M   'P 1'
#
loop_
_entity.id
_entity.type
_entity.pdbx_description
1 polymer ?
#
loop_
_entity_poly.entity_id
_entity_poly.type
_entity_poly.pdbx_seq_one_letter_code
_entity_poly.pdbx_strand_id
1 'polypeptide(L)'
;MGPVIETGRRGALTVMEEFQEQHPHRGDWLREIVFGLNDGLVTTLVFIMAVSELAPARLLLVVLGEVLAGGISMALGGYLSARTARQILEQRIA
;
A
#
# COMPACT_ATOMS: atom_id res chain seq x y z
N MET A 1 40.46 -11.43 -49.20
CA MET A 1 40.24 -11.60 -47.75
C MET A 1 39.03 -10.72 -47.41
N GLY A 2 37.91 -11.34 -47.05
CA GLY A 2 36.57 -10.74 -47.13
C GLY A 2 36.26 -9.65 -46.08
N PRO A 3 35.08 -9.00 -46.19
CA PRO A 3 34.66 -7.92 -45.30
C PRO A 3 34.05 -8.48 -44.01
N VAL A 4 34.32 -7.83 -42.86
CA VAL A 4 33.61 -8.09 -41.60
C VAL A 4 32.73 -6.89 -41.29
N ILE A 5 31.43 -7.07 -41.55
CA ILE A 5 30.34 -6.28 -40.99
C ILE A 5 30.14 -6.80 -39.56
N GLU A 6 30.30 -5.96 -38.54
CA GLU A 6 29.80 -6.30 -37.21
C GLU A 6 29.22 -5.09 -36.47
N THR A 7 27.89 -5.06 -36.48
CA THR A 7 27.05 -4.89 -35.29
C THR A 7 26.73 -3.47 -34.83
N GLY A 8 25.66 -2.97 -35.45
CA GLY A 8 24.68 -2.09 -34.81
C GLY A 8 23.90 -2.81 -33.71
N ARG A 9 24.48 -2.92 -32.51
CA ARG A 9 23.78 -3.34 -31.27
C ARG A 9 24.14 -2.51 -30.05
N ARG A 10 24.51 -1.24 -30.21
CA ARG A 10 24.68 -0.33 -29.06
C ARG A 10 23.46 0.57 -28.77
N GLY A 11 22.46 0.58 -29.64
CA GLY A 11 21.23 1.36 -29.46
C GLY A 11 20.00 0.58 -28.95
N ALA A 12 20.06 -0.76 -28.93
CA ALA A 12 18.88 -1.58 -28.59
C ALA A 12 18.70 -1.87 -27.09
N LEU A 13 19.66 -1.48 -26.23
CA LEU A 13 19.58 -1.70 -24.78
C LEU A 13 19.05 -0.49 -24.00
N THR A 14 18.74 0.63 -24.67
CA THR A 14 18.24 1.86 -24.01
C THR A 14 16.73 1.99 -24.06
N VAL A 15 16.02 1.17 -24.84
CA VAL A 15 14.56 1.32 -25.02
C VAL A 15 13.87 -0.03 -24.90
N MET A 16 14.12 -0.73 -23.80
CA MET A 16 13.04 -1.46 -23.16
C MET A 16 12.49 -0.50 -22.10
N GLU A 17 11.87 0.59 -22.57
CA GLU A 17 10.85 1.25 -21.76
C GLU A 17 9.87 0.14 -21.39
N GLU A 18 9.89 -0.29 -20.14
CA GLU A 18 8.74 -0.91 -19.51
C GLU A 18 7.58 0.07 -19.72
N PHE A 19 6.86 -0.14 -20.82
CA PHE A 19 5.51 0.36 -20.98
C PHE A 19 4.70 -0.37 -19.90
N GLN A 20 4.77 0.18 -18.69
CA GLN A 20 3.92 -0.21 -17.59
C GLN A 20 2.51 0.17 -18.03
N GLU A 21 1.81 -0.78 -18.64
CA GLU A 21 0.45 -0.59 -19.11
C GLU A 21 -0.40 -0.13 -17.93
N GLN A 22 -0.74 1.16 -17.93
CA GLN A 22 -1.62 1.76 -16.94
C GLN A 22 -3.05 1.32 -17.25
N HIS A 23 -3.37 0.06 -16.97
CA HIS A 23 -4.75 -0.36 -16.91
C HIS A 23 -5.43 0.40 -15.77
N PRO A 24 -6.52 1.15 -16.02
CA PRO A 24 -7.24 1.85 -14.97
C PRO A 24 -7.77 0.82 -13.96
N HIS A 25 -7.09 0.67 -12.82
CA HIS A 25 -7.48 -0.24 -11.74
C HIS A 25 -8.68 0.34 -11.00
N ARG A 26 -9.85 0.21 -11.62
CA ARG A 26 -11.13 0.73 -11.15
C ARG A 26 -11.59 0.13 -9.80
N GLY A 27 -10.83 -0.81 -9.24
CA GLY A 27 -11.09 -1.52 -7.98
C GLY A 27 -10.05 -1.34 -6.87
N ASP A 28 -9.06 -0.45 -7.02
CA ASP A 28 -8.03 -0.27 -5.98
C ASP A 28 -8.62 0.17 -4.63
N TRP A 29 -9.65 1.02 -4.64
CA TRP A 29 -10.37 1.42 -3.42
C TRP A 29 -11.03 0.25 -2.69
N LEU A 30 -11.56 -0.73 -3.44
CA LEU A 30 -12.18 -1.92 -2.85
C LEU A 30 -11.11 -2.81 -2.22
N ARG A 31 -9.97 -2.98 -2.88
CA ARG A 31 -8.82 -3.72 -2.35
C ARG A 31 -8.31 -3.10 -1.05
N GLU A 32 -8.19 -1.78 -1.01
CA GLU A 32 -7.77 -1.04 0.20
C GLU A 32 -8.77 -1.23 1.35
N ILE A 33 -10.08 -1.16 1.08
CA ILE A 33 -11.12 -1.42 2.10
C ILE A 33 -11.02 -2.86 2.62
N VAL A 34 -10.89 -3.85 1.74
CA VAL A 34 -10.81 -5.26 2.15
C VAL A 34 -9.56 -5.53 2.99
N PHE A 35 -8.41 -4.98 2.60
CA PHE A 35 -7.19 -5.12 3.40
C PHE A 35 -7.31 -4.41 4.75
N GLY A 36 -7.85 -3.19 4.79
CA GLY A 36 -8.07 -2.47 6.04
C GLY A 36 -9.04 -3.21 6.97
N LEU A 37 -10.12 -3.77 6.44
CA LEU A 37 -11.07 -4.57 7.22
C LEU A 37 -10.40 -5.84 7.76
N ASN A 38 -9.65 -6.55 6.92
CA ASN A 38 -8.95 -7.76 7.33
C ASN A 38 -7.93 -7.50 8.44
N ASP A 39 -7.10 -6.47 8.28
CA ASP A 39 -6.08 -6.11 9.27
C ASP A 39 -6.71 -5.61 10.58
N GLY A 40 -7.77 -4.81 10.49
CA GLY A 40 -8.52 -4.32 11.65
C GLY A 40 -9.21 -5.44 12.42
N LEU A 41 -9.89 -6.37 11.75
CA LEU A 41 -10.58 -7.49 12.41
C LEU A 41 -9.60 -8.41 13.15
N VAL A 42 -8.46 -8.73 12.53
CA VAL A 42 -7.43 -9.57 13.15
C VAL A 42 -6.84 -8.86 14.37
N THR A 43 -6.51 -7.58 14.24
CA THR A 43 -5.93 -6.79 15.35
C THR A 43 -6.89 -6.66 16.52
N THR A 44 -8.15 -6.27 16.26
CA THR A 44 -9.17 -6.15 17.30
C THR A 44 -9.45 -7.49 17.98
N LEU A 45 -9.47 -8.61 17.24
CA LEU A 45 -9.65 -9.94 17.83
C LEU A 45 -8.51 -10.29 18.80
N VAL A 46 -7.26 -10.12 18.36
CA VAL A 46 -6.08 -10.37 19.20
C VAL A 46 -6.08 -9.44 20.42
N PHE A 47 -6.46 -8.18 20.24
CA PHE A 47 -6.56 -7.21 21.32
C PHE A 47 -7.62 -7.60 22.36
N ILE A 48 -8.81 -8.01 21.93
CA ILE A 48 -9.87 -8.51 22.82
C ILE A 48 -9.38 -9.72 23.60
N MET A 49 -8.74 -10.69 22.93
CA MET A 49 -8.18 -11.86 23.60
C MET A 49 -7.17 -11.46 24.69
N ALA A 50 -6.29 -10.49 24.38
CA ALA A 50 -5.27 -10.02 25.31
C ALA A 50 -5.83 -9.23 26.50
N VAL A 51 -6.88 -8.43 26.31
CA VAL A 51 -7.41 -7.49 27.32
C VAL A 51 -8.63 -8.05 28.09
N SER A 52 -9.25 -9.14 27.61
CA SER A 52 -10.49 -9.70 28.17
C SER A 52 -10.45 -9.93 29.68
N GLU A 53 -9.33 -10.41 30.23
CA GLU A 53 -9.17 -10.69 31.66
C GLU A 53 -8.76 -9.44 32.49
N LEU A 54 -8.24 -8.40 31.85
CA LEU A 54 -7.70 -7.22 32.56
C LEU A 54 -8.79 -6.20 32.91
N ALA A 55 -9.85 -6.11 32.11
CA ALA A 55 -10.86 -5.05 32.26
C ALA A 55 -12.28 -5.49 31.88
N PRO A 56 -12.86 -6.54 32.51
CA PRO A 56 -14.15 -7.11 32.10
C PRO A 56 -15.29 -6.09 32.14
N ALA A 57 -15.33 -5.21 33.15
CA ALA A 57 -16.37 -4.19 33.27
C ALA A 57 -16.25 -3.03 32.26
N ARG A 58 -15.10 -2.86 31.60
CA ARG A 58 -14.81 -1.73 30.69
C ARG A 58 -14.38 -2.18 29.30
N LEU A 59 -14.39 -3.49 29.04
CA LEU A 59 -13.90 -4.11 27.81
C LEU A 59 -14.52 -3.44 26.58
N LEU A 60 -15.82 -3.18 26.62
CA LEU A 60 -16.56 -2.53 25.53
C LEU A 60 -16.01 -1.15 25.16
N LEU A 61 -15.73 -0.29 26.15
CA LEU A 61 -15.18 1.04 25.93
C LEU A 61 -13.73 0.99 25.45
N VAL A 62 -12.95 0.05 25.99
CA VAL A 62 -11.54 -0.13 25.62
C VAL A 62 -11.41 -0.63 24.18
N VAL A 63 -12.24 -1.60 23.79
CA VAL A 63 -12.30 -2.13 22.41
C VAL A 63 -12.82 -1.07 21.43
N LEU A 64 -13.83 -0.28 21.80
CA LEU A 64 -14.27 0.85 20.95
C LEU A 64 -13.15 1.87 20.74
N GLY A 65 -12.39 2.16 21.80
CA GLY A 65 -11.22 3.04 21.73
C GLY A 65 -10.15 2.48 20.80
N GLU A 66 -9.87 1.18 20.87
CA GLU A 66 -8.92 0.50 20.00
C GLU A 66 -9.35 0.55 18.52
N VAL A 67 -10.60 0.21 18.21
CA VAL A 67 -11.14 0.27 16.84
C VAL A 67 -11.07 1.70 16.27
N LEU A 68 -11.46 2.71 17.07
CA LEU A 68 -11.41 4.10 16.64
C LEU A 68 -9.96 4.58 16.42
N ALA A 69 -9.06 4.27 17.36
CA ALA A 69 -7.65 4.62 17.25
C ALA A 69 -6.99 3.93 16.04
N GLY A 70 -7.25 2.64 15.86
CA GLY A 70 -6.76 1.84 14.74
C GLY A 70 -7.28 2.35 13.39
N GLY A 71 -8.58 2.63 13.29
CA GLY A 71 -9.19 3.17 12.07
C GLY A 71 -8.63 4.55 11.69
N ILE A 72 -8.45 5.46 12.65
CA ILE A 72 -7.83 6.77 12.41
C ILE A 72 -6.38 6.61 11.96
N SER A 73 -5.62 5.72 12.60
CA SER A 73 -4.24 5.42 12.23
C SER A 73 -4.13 4.92 10.78
N MET A 74 -5.00 3.98 10.38
CA MET A 74 -5.04 3.46 9.00
C MET A 74 -5.42 4.54 7.99
N ALA A 75 -6.43 5.38 8.30
CA ALA A 75 -6.83 6.47 7.43
C ALA A 75 -5.70 7.49 7.22
N LEU A 76 -5.02 7.88 8.31
CA LEU A 76 -3.88 8.80 8.24
C LEU A 76 -2.68 8.16 7.51
N GLY A 77 -2.42 6.88 7.75
CA GLY A 77 -1.39 6.11 7.05
C GLY A 77 -1.64 6.11 5.54
N GLY A 78 -2.86 5.75 5.11
CA GLY A 78 -3.25 5.76 3.70
C GLY A 78 -3.13 7.14 3.05
N TYR A 79 -3.63 8.18 3.74
CA TYR A 79 -3.49 9.56 3.25
C TYR A 79 -2.03 9.99 3.08
N LEU A 80 -1.19 9.70 4.08
CA LEU A 80 0.21 10.09 4.05
C LEU A 80 0.97 9.31 2.97
N SER A 81 0.71 8.00 2.83
CA SER A 81 1.25 7.17 1.76
C SER A 81 0.89 7.71 0.37
N ALA A 82 -0.38 8.05 0.14
CA ALA A 82 -0.82 8.62 -1.14
C ALA A 82 -0.17 9.98 -1.41
N ARG A 83 -0.06 10.84 -0.39
CA ARG A 83 0.61 12.14 -0.51
C ARG A 83 2.09 11.98 -0.85
N THR A 84 2.80 11.10 -0.15
CA THR A 84 4.24 10.84 -0.40
C THR A 84 4.46 10.25 -1.79
N ALA A 85 3.62 9.31 -2.22
CA ALA A 85 3.70 8.75 -3.58
C ALA A 85 3.57 9.84 -4.65
N ARG A 86 2.63 10.77 -4.47
CA ARG A 86 2.44 11.91 -5.37
C ARG A 86 3.65 12.85 -5.38
N GLN A 87 4.20 13.18 -4.20
CA GLN A 87 5.39 14.04 -4.10
C GLN A 87 6.61 13.41 -4.80
N ILE A 88 6.81 12.11 -4.63
CA ILE A 88 7.91 11.37 -5.29
C ILE A 88 7.71 11.35 -6.81
N LEU A 89 6.47 11.18 -7.28
CA LEU A 89 6.14 11.27 -8.70
C LEU A 89 6.48 12.66 -9.23
N GLU A 90 5.97 13.73 -8.61
CA GLU A 90 6.24 15.12 -9.01
C GLU A 90 7.75 15.43 -9.07
N GLN A 91 8.55 14.88 -8.15
CA GLN A 91 10.01 15.02 -8.16
C GLN A 91 10.71 14.22 -9.28
N ARG A 92 10.11 13.14 -9.79
CA ARG A 92 10.71 12.30 -10.85
C ARG A 92 10.42 12.80 -12.27
N ILE A 93 9.36 13.59 -12.44
CA ILE A 93 8.96 14.20 -13.72
C ILE A 93 9.38 15.67 -13.85
N ALA A 94 9.94 16.28 -12.81
CA ALA A 94 10.58 17.60 -12.82
C ALA A 94 12.08 17.50 -13.11
#